data_AF-A0A3N5V1U9-F1
#
_entry.id   AF-A0A3N5V1U9-F1
#
_cell.length_a   1.000
_cell.length_b   1.000
_cell.length_c   1.000
_cell.angle_alpha   90.00
_cell.angle_beta   90.00
_cell.angle_gamma   90.00
#
_symmetry.space_group_name_H-M   'P 1'
#
loop_
_entity.id
_entity.type
_entity.pdbx_description
1 polymer ?
#
loop_
_entity_poly.entity_id
_entity_poly.type
_entity_poly.pdbx_seq_one_letter_code
_entity_poly.pdbx_strand_id
1 'polypeptide(L)' 'MLNHLSLVIFVDDEIDIIALFTEILTLNGISVRPFTNAEEALREFEQNHPNYKLVIS' A
#
# COMPACT_ATOMS: atom_id res chain seq x y z
N MET A 1 15.55 18.70 3.31
CA MET A 1 14.51 17.99 4.08
C MET A 1 13.99 16.88 3.19
N LEU A 2 14.30 15.62 3.49
CA LEU A 2 13.73 14.48 2.78
C LEU A 2 12.35 14.23 3.39
N ASN A 3 11.29 14.56 2.67
CA ASN A 3 9.94 14.08 3.01
C ASN A 3 9.98 12.56 2.89
N HIS A 4 10.03 11.85 4.02
CA HIS A 4 9.91 10.40 4.04
C HIS A 4 8.46 10.03 3.71
N LEU A 5 8.12 9.95 2.42
CA LEU A 5 6.84 9.41 1.94
C LEU A 5 6.59 8.08 2.66
N SER A 6 5.53 8.05 3.47
CA SER A 6 5.09 6.83 4.15
C SER A 6 4.41 5.96 3.10
N LEU A 7 5.13 4.98 2.55
CA LEU A 7 4.57 4.02 1.61
C LEU A 7 3.84 2.93 2.40
N VAL A 8 2.58 2.68 2.04
CA VAL A 8 1.68 1.70 2.65
C VAL A 8 1.36 0.61 1.64
N ILE A 9 1.42 -0.65 2.05
CA ILE A 9 0.84 -1.75 1.26
C ILE A 9 -0.63 -1.90 1.67
N PHE A 10 -1.53 -1.93 0.68
CA PHE A 10 -2.96 -2.20 0.89
C PHE A 10 -3.33 -3.48 0.15
N VAL A 11 -3.90 -4.46 0.85
CA VAL A 11 -4.24 -5.77 0.26
C VAL A 11 -5.72 -6.06 0.48
N ASP A 12 -6.47 -6.26 -0.59
CA ASP A 12 -7.90 -6.58 -0.53
C ASP A 12 -8.32 -7.28 -1.83
N ASP A 13 -9.11 -8.34 -1.79
CA ASP A 13 -9.53 -9.07 -3.00
C ASP A 13 -10.65 -8.36 -3.78
N GLU A 14 -11.28 -7.33 -3.19
CA GLU A 14 -12.30 -6.50 -3.82
C GLU A 14 -11.67 -5.24 -4.47
N ILE A 15 -11.67 -5.18 -5.81
CA ILE A 15 -11.07 -4.07 -6.56
C ILE A 15 -11.69 -2.69 -6.24
N ASP A 16 -12.98 -2.66 -5.93
CA ASP A 16 -13.70 -1.43 -5.59
C ASP A 16 -13.22 -0.87 -4.23
N ILE A 17 -12.90 -1.76 -3.29
CA ILE A 17 -12.33 -1.40 -1.99
C ILE A 17 -10.91 -0.86 -2.17
N ILE A 18 -10.08 -1.53 -2.99
CA ILE A 18 -8.76 -1.03 -3.35
C ILE A 18 -8.81 0.38 -3.92
N ALA A 19 -9.71 0.62 -4.88
CA ALA A 19 -9.83 1.92 -5.52
C ALA A 19 -10.19 3.01 -4.51
N LEU A 20 -11.21 2.76 -3.68
CA LEU A 20 -11.68 3.70 -2.66
C LEU A 20 -10.58 4.06 -1.66
N PHE A 21 -9.90 3.07 -1.08
CA PHE A 21 -8.88 3.31 -0.07
C PHE A 21 -7.61 3.93 -0.68
N THR A 22 -7.22 3.53 -1.89
CA THR A 22 -6.09 4.14 -2.58
C THR A 22 -6.34 5.62 -2.82
N GLU A 23 -7.55 6.01 -3.25
CA GLU A 23 -7.93 7.41 -3.41
C GLU A 23 -7.87 8.17 -2.09
N ILE A 24 -8.56 7.68 -1.05
CA ILE A 24 -8.64 8.33 0.26
C ILE A 24 -7.24 8.53 0.85
N LEU A 25 -6.39 7.51 0.84
CA LEU A 25 -5.05 7.58 1.40
C LEU A 25 -4.16 8.53 0.59
N THR A 26 -4.24 8.49 -0.73
CA THR A 26 -3.49 9.40 -1.61
C THR A 26 -3.90 10.86 -1.39
N LEU A 27 -5.20 11.14 -1.24
CA LEU A 27 -5.71 12.48 -0.90
C LEU A 27 -5.17 13.00 0.45
N ASN A 28 -4.82 12.10 1.37
CA ASN A 28 -4.20 12.42 2.66
C ASN A 28 -2.66 12.44 2.61
N GLY A 29 -2.06 12.42 1.42
CA GLY A 29 -0.60 12.48 1.24
C GLY A 29 0.13 11.18 1.57
N ILE A 30 -0.59 10.05 1.65
CA ILE A 30 -0.02 8.73 1.91
C ILE A 30 0.18 8.04 0.56
N SER A 31 1.39 7.56 0.29
CA SER A 31 1.64 6.75 -0.90
C SER A 31 1.16 5.32 -0.64
N VAL A 32 0.38 4.76 -1.55
CA VAL A 32 -0.18 3.42 -1.42
C VAL A 32 0.31 2.52 -2.55
N ARG A 33 0.64 1.28 -2.21
CA ARG A 33 0.91 0.18 -3.14
C ARG A 33 -0.18 -0.88 -2.96
N PRO A 34 -1.22 -0.89 -3.82
CA PRO A 34 -2.33 -1.82 -3.69
C PRO A 34 -2.03 -3.20 -4.30
N PHE A 35 -2.65 -4.24 -3.76
CA PHE A 35 -2.60 -5.62 -4.26
C PHE A 35 -3.95 -6.32 -4.09
N THR A 36 -4.42 -7.00 -5.12
CA THR A 36 -5.60 -7.90 -5.02
C THR A 36 -5.25 -9.33 -4.64
N ASN A 37 -3.95 -9.64 -4.55
CA ASN A 37 -3.44 -10.96 -4.28
C ASN A 37 -2.42 -10.91 -3.13
N ALA A 38 -2.68 -11.70 -2.08
CA ALA A 38 -1.83 -11.73 -0.89
C ALA A 38 -0.43 -12.31 -1.15
N GLU A 39 -0.28 -13.25 -2.09
CA GLU A 39 1.05 -13.80 -2.44
C GLU A 39 1.90 -12.76 -3.17
N GLU A 40 1.30 -11.97 -4.05
CA GLU A 40 1.98 -10.86 -4.73
C GLU A 40 2.40 -9.78 -3.73
N ALA A 41 1.52 -9.43 -2.80
CA ALA A 41 1.82 -8.48 -1.73
C ALA A 41 2.96 -8.97 -0.83
N LEU A 42 2.98 -10.27 -0.48
CA LEU A 42 4.04 -10.87 0.31
C LEU A 42 5.39 -10.81 -0.43
N ARG A 43 5.42 -11.18 -1.71
CA ARG A 43 6.65 -11.13 -2.52
C ARG A 43 7.20 -9.70 -2.63
N GLU A 44 6.33 -8.71 -2.83
CA GLU A 44 6.71 -7.30 -2.81
C GLU A 44 7.30 -6.90 -1.46
N PHE A 45 6.60 -7.24 -0.37
CA PHE A 45 7.02 -6.87 0.97
C PHE A 45 8.38 -7.47 1.33
N GLU A 46 8.61 -8.76 1.06
CA GLU A 46 9.89 -9.41 1.33
C GLU A 46 11.06 -8.70 0.61
N GLN A 47 10.84 -8.26 -0.63
CA GLN A 47 11.86 -7.59 -1.44
C GLN A 47 12.11 -6.13 -1.03
N ASN A 48 11.07 -5.42 -0.55
CA ASN A 48 11.07 -3.97 -0.42
C ASN A 48 10.66 -3.47 0.98
N HIS A 49 10.65 -4.34 2.01
CA HIS A 49 10.21 -4.01 3.37
C HIS A 49 10.74 -2.70 3.97
N PRO A 50 12.00 -2.23 3.73
CA PRO A 50 12.47 -0.98 4.32
C PRO A 50 11.75 0.26 3.79
N ASN A 51 11.07 0.14 2.65
CA ASN A 51 10.31 1.23 2.02
C ASN A 51 8.90 1.36 2.60
N TYR A 52 8.38 0.32 3.28
CA TYR A 52 7.01 0.27 3.75
C TYR A 52 6.91 0.56 5.25
N LYS A 53 5.93 1.39 5.65
CA LYS A 53 5.71 1.75 7.05
C LYS A 53 4.49 1.08 7.69
N LEU A 54 3.57 0.58 6.87
CA LEU A 54 2.32 -0.01 7.31
C LEU A 54 1.77 -0.96 6.24
N VAL A 55 1.15 -2.06 6.67
CA VAL A 55 0.34 -2.94 5.84
C VAL A 55 -1.10 -2.87 6.35
N ILE A 56 -2.05 -2.70 5.44
CA ILE A 56 -3.49 -2.67 5.73
C ILE A 56 -4.14 -3.81 4.94
N SER A 57 -4.98 -4.59 5.64
CA SER A 57 -5.77 -5.73 5.15
C SER A 57 -7.21 -5.59 5.62
#